data_AF-A0A3S2LR11-F1
#
_entry.id   AF-A0A3S2LR11-F1
#
_cell.length_a   1.000
_cell.length_b   1.000
_cell.length_c   1.000
_cell.angle_alpha   90.00
_cell.angle_beta   90.00
_cell.angle_gamma   90.00
#
_symmetry.space_group_name_H-M   'P 1'
#
loop_
_entity.id
_entity.type
_entity.pdbx_description
1 polymer ?
#
loop_
_entity_poly.entity_id
_entity_poly.type
_entity_poly.pdbx_seq_one_letter_code
_entity_poly.pdbx_strand_id
1 'polypeptide(L)'
;LDAVRLQARQKGESIVSQAELDANRGITAGFNPVTELSADPHRMAVNPRPIFTPVDPPLEFRLDELGMNNTDGCESQGEINGFRLLRIEAQDGGTTKLLHEDKAIPKSRGCPNGYRIGAVQTFSMDSLSAYAVLIAVRQYGFEGPDFRWIAVTGRL
;
A
#
# COMPACT_ATOMS: atom_id res chain seq x y z
N LEU A 1 3.96 28.64 -5.82
CA LEU A 1 3.75 27.39 -5.05
C LEU A 1 2.49 27.43 -4.20
N ASP A 2 2.25 28.50 -3.43
CA ASP A 2 1.10 28.57 -2.51
C ASP A 2 -0.27 28.60 -3.19
N ALA A 3 -0.40 29.28 -4.33
CA ALA A 3 -1.63 29.26 -5.13
C ALA A 3 -2.00 27.83 -5.62
N VAL A 4 -1.00 27.03 -6.00
CA VAL A 4 -1.19 25.64 -6.44
C VAL A 4 -1.59 24.74 -5.27
N ARG A 5 -0.96 24.93 -4.10
CA ARG A 5 -1.34 24.23 -2.86
C ARG A 5 -2.77 24.57 -2.44
N LEU A 6 -3.17 25.84 -2.54
CA LEU A 6 -4.53 26.28 -2.26
C LEU A 6 -5.54 25.65 -3.21
N GLN A 7 -5.25 25.62 -4.52
CA GLN A 7 -6.13 24.98 -5.50
C GLN A 7 -6.26 23.47 -5.26
N ALA A 8 -5.18 22.79 -4.92
CA ALA A 8 -5.22 21.37 -4.54
C ALA A 8 -6.08 21.15 -3.30
N ARG A 9 -5.94 22.00 -2.27
CA ARG A 9 -6.78 21.98 -1.07
C ARG A 9 -8.26 22.17 -1.42
N GLN A 10 -8.60 23.18 -2.22
CA GLN A 10 -9.99 23.46 -2.61
C GLN A 10 -10.64 22.28 -3.36
N LYS A 11 -9.90 21.61 -4.25
CA LYS A 11 -10.39 20.40 -4.91
C LYS A 11 -10.58 19.27 -3.90
N GLY A 12 -9.66 19.08 -2.96
CA GLY A 12 -9.78 18.10 -1.88
C GLY A 12 -11.02 18.32 -1.02
N GLU A 13 -11.24 19.56 -0.56
CA GLU A 13 -12.38 19.96 0.29
C GLU A 13 -13.74 19.64 -0.36
N SER A 14 -13.83 19.64 -1.70
CA SER A 14 -15.05 19.25 -2.42
C SER A 14 -15.35 17.74 -2.38
N ILE A 15 -14.37 16.90 -2.05
CA ILE A 15 -14.49 15.44 -1.94
C ILE A 15 -14.68 15.05 -0.48
N VAL A 16 -13.79 15.52 0.40
CA VAL A 16 -13.83 15.29 1.85
C VAL A 16 -13.20 16.50 2.54
N SER A 17 -13.81 16.99 3.62
CA SER A 17 -13.30 18.17 4.29
C SER A 17 -12.00 17.88 5.04
N GLN A 18 -11.12 18.87 5.15
CA GLN A 18 -9.90 18.70 5.95
C GLN A 18 -10.23 18.41 7.42
N ALA A 19 -11.31 19.03 7.95
CA ALA A 19 -11.78 18.79 9.30
C ALA A 19 -12.21 17.33 9.53
N GLU A 20 -12.87 16.72 8.55
CA GLU A 20 -13.26 15.30 8.61
C GLU A 20 -12.04 14.38 8.60
N LEU A 21 -11.05 14.66 7.76
CA LEU A 21 -9.79 13.91 7.73
C LEU A 21 -9.00 14.04 9.03
N ASP A 22 -8.98 15.25 9.62
CA ASP A 22 -8.28 15.51 10.87
C ASP A 22 -8.94 14.84 12.08
N ALA A 23 -10.28 14.76 12.08
CA ALA A 23 -11.03 14.05 13.11
C ALA A 23 -10.89 12.52 13.02
N ASN A 24 -10.64 11.99 11.81
CA ASN A 24 -10.61 10.55 11.53
C ASN A 24 -9.22 10.06 11.09
N ARG A 25 -8.16 10.52 11.76
CA ARG A 25 -6.79 10.10 11.44
C ARG A 25 -6.56 8.64 11.85
N GLY A 26 -6.10 7.85 10.88
CA GLY A 26 -5.53 6.53 11.15
C GLY A 26 -4.14 6.63 11.78
N ILE A 27 -3.54 5.47 12.00
CA ILE A 27 -2.18 5.33 12.51
C ILE A 27 -1.33 4.51 11.55
N THR A 28 -0.03 4.78 11.52
CA THR A 28 0.94 3.92 10.83
C THR A 28 1.30 2.75 11.75
N ALA A 29 0.68 1.59 11.50
CA ALA A 29 0.91 0.36 12.26
C ALA A 29 2.25 -0.31 11.90
N GLY A 30 2.72 -0.10 10.66
CA GLY A 30 4.04 -0.55 10.23
C GLY A 30 4.56 0.26 9.06
N PHE A 31 5.89 0.32 8.94
CA PHE A 31 6.59 1.06 7.91
C PHE A 31 7.86 0.30 7.51
N ASN A 32 8.08 0.16 6.20
CA ASN A 32 9.25 -0.46 5.60
C ASN A 32 9.83 0.51 4.55
N PRO A 33 10.64 1.48 4.99
CA PRO A 33 11.32 2.39 4.06
C PRO A 33 12.41 1.64 3.29
N VAL A 34 12.77 2.14 2.11
CA VAL A 34 13.84 1.54 1.28
C VAL A 34 15.21 1.50 1.97
N THR A 35 15.41 2.33 3.00
CA THR A 35 16.62 2.38 3.80
C THR A 35 16.66 1.33 4.91
N GLU A 36 15.53 0.69 5.22
CA GLU A 36 15.47 -0.39 6.21
C GLU A 36 15.90 -1.71 5.54
N LEU A 37 17.02 -2.27 5.99
CA LEU A 37 17.61 -3.45 5.37
C LEU A 37 17.13 -4.76 6.01
N SER A 38 16.62 -4.71 7.25
CA SER A 38 16.20 -5.92 7.97
C SER A 38 14.78 -6.37 7.60
N ALA A 39 13.99 -5.48 7.02
CA ALA A 39 12.59 -5.74 6.72
C ALA A 39 12.40 -6.43 5.35
N ASP A 40 11.50 -7.42 5.31
CA ASP A 40 11.08 -8.07 4.07
C ASP A 40 10.17 -7.12 3.26
N PRO A 41 10.52 -6.72 2.02
CA PRO A 41 9.68 -5.86 1.20
C PRO A 41 8.37 -6.53 0.72
N HIS A 42 8.28 -7.85 0.78
CA HIS A 42 7.15 -8.66 0.32
C HIS A 42 6.29 -9.21 1.46
N ARG A 43 6.66 -8.94 2.71
CA ARG A 43 5.89 -9.31 3.90
C ARG A 43 5.86 -8.17 4.92
N MET A 44 4.67 -7.89 5.44
CA MET A 44 4.55 -7.05 6.62
C MET A 44 3.55 -7.64 7.60
N ALA A 45 3.99 -7.88 8.84
CA ALA A 45 3.14 -8.27 9.95
C ALA A 45 3.19 -7.19 11.03
N VAL A 46 2.03 -6.68 11.44
CA VAL A 46 1.92 -5.53 12.35
C VAL A 46 0.90 -5.78 13.45
N ASN A 47 1.16 -5.21 14.63
CA ASN A 47 0.12 -5.03 15.62
C ASN A 47 -0.81 -3.91 15.14
N PRO A 48 -2.14 -4.10 15.14
CA PRO A 48 -3.04 -3.11 14.53
C PRO A 48 -3.11 -1.79 15.28
N ARG A 49 -2.76 -1.78 16.57
CA ARG A 49 -2.78 -0.62 17.47
C ARG A 49 -1.44 -0.48 18.18
N PRO A 50 -1.01 0.76 18.53
CA PRO A 50 0.29 1.04 19.11
C PRO A 50 0.20 0.92 20.64
N ILE A 51 -0.28 -0.23 21.12
CA ILE A 51 -0.43 -0.53 22.54
C ILE A 51 0.60 -1.58 22.96
N PHE A 52 1.13 -1.45 24.17
CA PHE A 52 2.25 -2.28 24.64
C PHE A 52 1.89 -3.76 24.77
N THR A 53 0.65 -4.06 25.17
CA THR A 53 0.12 -5.42 25.22
C THR A 53 -0.89 -5.57 24.09
N PRO A 54 -0.53 -6.24 22.98
CA PRO A 54 -1.45 -6.44 21.86
C PRO A 54 -2.67 -7.23 22.35
N VAL A 55 -3.86 -6.69 22.09
CA VAL A 55 -5.14 -7.36 22.38
C VAL A 55 -5.82 -7.86 21.10
N ASP A 56 -5.37 -7.38 19.95
CA ASP A 56 -5.85 -7.80 18.64
C ASP A 56 -4.87 -8.80 18.00
N PRO A 57 -5.36 -9.75 17.20
CA PRO A 57 -4.50 -10.55 16.34
C PRO A 57 -3.66 -9.65 15.40
N PRO A 58 -2.40 -10.02 15.11
CA PRO A 58 -1.59 -9.29 14.13
C PRO A 58 -2.24 -9.29 12.74
N LEU A 59 -2.07 -8.18 12.01
CA LEU A 59 -2.38 -8.13 10.59
C LEU A 59 -1.14 -8.52 9.81
N GLU A 60 -1.24 -9.56 8.99
CA GLU A 60 -0.17 -9.98 8.10
C GLU A 60 -0.58 -9.85 6.63
N PHE A 61 0.33 -9.28 5.85
CA PHE A 61 0.17 -9.11 4.41
C PHE A 61 1.35 -9.71 3.66
N ARG A 62 1.05 -10.32 2.52
CA ARG A 62 2.04 -10.90 1.59
C ARG A 62 1.83 -10.30 0.21
N LEU A 63 2.94 -9.88 -0.40
CA LEU A 63 2.97 -9.39 -1.77
C LEU A 63 3.74 -10.37 -2.63
N ASP A 64 3.12 -10.84 -3.69
CA ASP A 64 3.78 -11.59 -4.75
C ASP A 64 3.85 -10.73 -6.01
N GLU A 65 5.00 -10.71 -6.68
CA GLU A 65 5.13 -10.11 -8.00
C GLU A 65 4.71 -11.11 -9.08
N LEU A 66 3.98 -10.62 -10.08
CA LEU A 66 3.46 -11.41 -11.18
C LEU A 66 4.11 -10.93 -12.48
N GLY A 67 4.80 -11.79 -13.21
CA GLY A 67 5.38 -11.41 -14.51
C GLY A 67 4.29 -11.02 -15.51
N MET A 68 4.40 -9.82 -16.09
CA MET A 68 3.48 -9.23 -17.07
C MET A 68 4.23 -8.63 -18.26
N ASN A 69 5.26 -9.35 -18.74
CA ASN A 69 6.19 -8.88 -19.77
C ASN A 69 5.55 -8.56 -21.14
N ASN A 70 4.32 -9.00 -21.38
CA ASN A 70 3.55 -8.70 -22.60
C ASN A 70 2.66 -7.44 -22.43
N THR A 71 3.07 -6.49 -21.60
CA THR A 71 2.32 -5.24 -21.41
C THR A 71 2.59 -4.29 -22.56
N ASP A 72 1.55 -3.96 -23.33
CA ASP A 72 1.61 -3.03 -24.46
C ASP A 72 2.25 -1.67 -24.06
N GLY A 73 3.26 -1.24 -24.82
CA GLY A 73 3.98 0.02 -24.60
C GLY A 73 5.14 -0.06 -23.61
N CYS A 74 5.45 -1.25 -23.07
CA CYS A 74 6.57 -1.48 -22.16
C CYS A 74 7.65 -2.42 -22.73
N GLU A 75 7.62 -2.71 -24.02
CA GLU A 75 8.41 -3.76 -24.68
C GLU A 75 9.93 -3.56 -24.56
N SER A 76 10.39 -2.32 -24.36
CA SER A 76 11.81 -1.96 -24.23
C SER A 76 12.27 -1.74 -22.78
N GLN A 77 11.39 -1.92 -21.80
CA GLN A 77 11.64 -1.56 -20.39
C GLN A 77 12.14 -2.74 -19.54
N GLY A 78 12.34 -3.91 -20.12
CA GLY A 78 12.78 -5.11 -19.40
C GLY A 78 11.63 -5.77 -18.64
N GLU A 79 11.88 -6.21 -17.41
CA GLU A 79 10.87 -6.89 -16.60
C GLU A 79 9.73 -5.96 -16.23
N ILE A 80 8.51 -6.40 -16.53
CA ILE A 80 7.28 -5.72 -16.15
C ILE A 80 6.51 -6.63 -15.24
N ASN A 81 6.20 -6.12 -14.05
CA ASN A 81 5.51 -6.88 -13.02
C ASN A 81 4.12 -6.28 -12.77
N GLY A 82 3.15 -7.15 -12.50
CA GLY A 82 1.99 -6.85 -11.67
C GLY A 82 2.25 -7.31 -10.24
N PHE A 83 1.25 -7.17 -9.38
CA PHE A 83 1.31 -7.73 -8.04
C PHE A 83 0.01 -8.41 -7.62
N ARG A 84 0.16 -9.35 -6.70
CA ARG A 84 -0.90 -9.93 -5.89
C ARG A 84 -0.67 -9.53 -4.44
N LEU A 85 -1.72 -9.10 -3.76
CA LEU A 85 -1.70 -8.82 -2.34
C LEU A 85 -2.65 -9.76 -1.61
N LEU A 86 -2.13 -10.44 -0.60
CA LEU A 86 -2.85 -11.35 0.28
C LEU A 86 -2.86 -10.81 1.70
N ARG A 87 -3.97 -11.03 2.41
CA ARG A 87 -4.03 -10.96 3.87
C ARG A 87 -3.98 -12.38 4.43
N ILE A 88 -3.07 -12.60 5.37
CA ILE A 88 -2.86 -13.91 6.02
C ILE A 88 -3.31 -13.81 7.47
N GLU A 89 -4.12 -14.77 7.91
CA GLU A 89 -4.39 -15.00 9.32
C GLU A 89 -3.42 -16.07 9.81
N ALA A 90 -2.30 -15.65 10.41
CA ALA A 90 -1.23 -16.54 10.86
C ALA A 90 -1.55 -17.22 12.21
N GLN A 91 -2.68 -17.93 12.25
CA GLN A 91 -3.15 -18.74 13.37
C GLN A 91 -3.60 -20.11 12.86
N ASP A 92 -3.65 -21.11 13.74
CA ASP A 92 -4.10 -22.45 13.35
C ASP A 92 -5.53 -22.40 12.79
N GLY A 93 -5.72 -22.93 11.57
CA GLY A 93 -6.99 -22.83 10.84
C GLY A 93 -7.31 -21.44 10.27
N GLY A 94 -6.37 -20.50 10.32
CA GLY A 94 -6.51 -19.17 9.74
C GLY A 94 -6.64 -19.19 8.22
N THR A 95 -7.31 -18.17 7.68
CA THR A 95 -7.59 -18.06 6.25
C THR A 95 -6.58 -17.15 5.52
N THR A 96 -6.39 -17.42 4.24
CA THR A 96 -5.71 -16.50 3.31
C THR A 96 -6.74 -15.82 2.44
N LYS A 97 -6.79 -14.49 2.47
CA LYS A 97 -7.72 -13.69 1.68
C LYS A 97 -6.98 -12.94 0.59
N LEU A 98 -7.44 -13.10 -0.65
CA LEU A 98 -7.00 -12.27 -1.77
C LEU A 98 -7.56 -10.85 -1.63
N LEU A 99 -6.69 -9.85 -1.59
CA LEU A 99 -7.07 -8.44 -1.52
C LEU A 99 -7.00 -7.75 -2.87
N HIS A 100 -5.96 -8.05 -3.63
CA HIS A 100 -5.73 -7.48 -4.96
C HIS A 100 -4.96 -8.47 -5.82
N GLU A 101 -5.28 -8.52 -7.10
CA GLU A 101 -4.47 -9.21 -8.11
C GLU A 101 -4.58 -8.46 -9.42
N ASP A 102 -3.45 -8.04 -9.97
CA ASP A 102 -3.44 -7.52 -11.32
C ASP A 102 -3.76 -8.64 -12.31
N LYS A 103 -4.68 -8.37 -13.24
CA LYS A 103 -4.91 -9.19 -14.44
C LYS A 103 -4.25 -8.59 -15.68
N ALA A 104 -4.01 -7.29 -15.65
CA ALA A 104 -3.26 -6.50 -16.62
C ALA A 104 -2.76 -5.23 -15.93
N ILE A 105 -1.71 -4.60 -16.45
CA ILE A 105 -1.19 -3.33 -15.93
C ILE A 105 -2.05 -2.16 -16.45
N PRO A 106 -2.70 -1.36 -15.57
CA PRO A 106 -3.42 -0.18 -16.02
C PRO A 106 -2.47 0.86 -16.60
N LYS A 107 -2.88 1.57 -17.66
CA LYS A 107 -2.07 2.64 -18.29
C LYS A 107 -1.57 3.69 -17.29
N SER A 108 -2.38 4.02 -16.29
CA SER A 108 -2.02 4.97 -15.22
C SER A 108 -0.84 4.51 -14.36
N ARG A 109 -0.50 3.21 -14.39
CA ARG A 109 0.64 2.63 -13.68
C ARG A 109 1.92 2.65 -14.51
N GLY A 110 1.88 3.04 -15.78
CA GLY A 110 3.05 3.06 -16.67
C GLY A 110 3.67 1.67 -16.84
N CYS A 111 5.00 1.59 -16.73
CA CYS A 111 5.78 0.35 -16.85
C CYS A 111 6.45 -0.01 -15.52
N PRO A 112 5.72 -0.63 -14.57
CA PRO A 112 6.25 -0.99 -13.26
C PRO A 112 7.20 -2.20 -13.36
N ASN A 113 8.39 -2.06 -12.77
CA ASN A 113 9.41 -3.12 -12.72
C ASN A 113 9.62 -3.68 -11.31
N GLY A 114 8.76 -3.30 -10.36
CA GLY A 114 8.70 -3.95 -9.07
C GLY A 114 7.71 -3.32 -8.09
N TYR A 115 7.45 -4.04 -7.00
CA TYR A 115 6.54 -3.64 -5.93
C TYR A 115 7.12 -3.97 -4.56
N ARG A 116 6.65 -3.25 -3.55
CA ARG A 116 6.92 -3.57 -2.15
C ARG A 116 5.81 -3.05 -1.25
N ILE A 117 5.63 -3.68 -0.11
CA ILE A 117 4.83 -3.14 0.98
C ILE A 117 5.67 -2.06 1.68
N GLY A 118 5.30 -0.79 1.54
CA GLY A 118 6.01 0.31 2.18
C GLY A 118 5.42 0.71 3.52
N ALA A 119 4.11 0.53 3.75
CA ALA A 119 3.50 0.77 5.04
C ALA A 119 2.15 0.04 5.20
N VAL A 120 1.70 -0.10 6.45
CA VAL A 120 0.32 -0.43 6.79
C VAL A 120 -0.23 0.69 7.66
N GLN A 121 -1.34 1.26 7.21
CA GLN A 121 -2.16 2.17 8.02
C GLN A 121 -3.34 1.40 8.58
N THR A 122 -3.71 1.67 9.83
CA THR A 122 -4.93 1.15 10.45
C THR A 122 -5.80 2.29 10.93
N PHE A 123 -7.10 2.05 10.95
CA PHE A 123 -8.09 3.00 11.44
C PHE A 123 -9.06 2.30 12.39
N SER A 124 -9.27 2.94 13.54
CA SER A 124 -10.14 2.45 14.61
C SER A 124 -11.00 3.61 15.08
N MET A 125 -12.31 3.38 15.20
CA MET A 125 -13.19 4.23 16.00
C MET A 125 -13.32 3.58 17.38
N ASP A 126 -14.47 2.97 17.69
CA ASP A 126 -14.66 2.18 18.92
C ASP A 126 -13.95 0.82 18.87
N SER A 127 -13.76 0.29 17.66
CA SER A 127 -13.03 -0.94 17.37
C SER A 127 -12.22 -0.80 16.09
N LEU A 128 -11.24 -1.70 15.92
CA LEU A 128 -10.43 -1.79 14.70
C LEU A 128 -11.34 -2.02 13.49
N SER A 129 -11.39 -1.04 12.59
CA SER A 129 -12.45 -0.95 11.58
C SER A 129 -11.94 -1.15 10.15
N ALA A 130 -10.74 -0.63 9.85
CA ALA A 130 -10.19 -0.64 8.51
C ALA A 130 -8.66 -0.61 8.50
N TYR A 131 -8.10 -0.98 7.35
CA TYR A 131 -6.68 -0.85 7.05
C TYR A 131 -6.46 -0.36 5.62
N ALA A 132 -5.28 0.21 5.39
CA ALA A 132 -4.76 0.49 4.06
C ALA A 132 -3.31 0.00 3.98
N VAL A 133 -3.03 -0.87 3.02
CA VAL A 133 -1.66 -1.30 2.71
C VAL A 133 -1.12 -0.38 1.62
N LEU A 134 -0.04 0.34 1.94
CA LEU A 134 0.64 1.23 1.00
C LEU A 134 1.68 0.43 0.23
N ILE A 135 1.45 0.30 -1.07
CA ILE A 135 2.31 -0.39 -2.01
C ILE A 135 3.16 0.64 -2.75
N ALA A 136 4.48 0.51 -2.63
CA ALA A 136 5.41 1.31 -3.41
C ALA A 136 5.65 0.59 -4.75
N VAL A 137 5.22 1.24 -5.83
CA VAL A 137 5.40 0.80 -7.21
C VAL A 137 6.69 1.39 -7.73
N ARG A 138 7.65 0.53 -8.07
CA ARG A 138 8.95 0.91 -8.61
C ARG A 138 8.87 1.03 -10.13
N GLN A 139 9.40 2.13 -10.65
CA GLN A 139 9.52 2.41 -12.07
C GLN A 139 10.92 2.94 -12.37
N TYR A 140 11.29 2.97 -13.65
CA TYR A 140 12.51 3.66 -14.08
C TYR A 140 12.34 5.16 -13.90
N GLY A 141 13.25 5.79 -13.16
CA GLY A 141 13.39 7.23 -13.05
C GLY A 141 14.73 7.70 -13.64
N PHE A 142 14.92 9.01 -13.67
CA PHE A 142 16.09 9.63 -14.31
C PHE A 142 17.40 9.40 -13.52
N GLU A 143 17.37 9.52 -12.19
CA GLU A 143 18.55 9.37 -11.30
C GLU A 143 18.53 8.08 -10.47
N GLY A 144 17.58 7.18 -10.76
CA GLY A 144 17.32 5.99 -9.98
C GLY A 144 15.84 5.62 -10.04
N PRO A 145 15.41 4.62 -9.27
CA PRO A 145 14.03 4.17 -9.31
C PRO A 145 13.04 5.27 -8.86
N ASP A 146 12.03 5.56 -9.68
CA ASP A 146 10.88 6.40 -9.30
C ASP A 146 9.87 5.52 -8.53
N PHE A 147 9.34 6.04 -7.42
CA PHE A 147 8.34 5.33 -6.63
C PHE A 147 7.01 6.07 -6.65
N ARG A 148 5.97 5.34 -7.06
CA ARG A 148 4.57 5.75 -6.94
C ARG A 148 3.89 4.94 -5.86
N TRP A 149 2.84 5.49 -5.27
CA TRP A 149 2.14 4.85 -4.15
C TRP A 149 0.73 4.46 -4.56
N ILE A 150 0.35 3.22 -4.22
CA ILE A 150 -1.02 2.71 -4.33
C ILE A 150 -1.47 2.31 -2.92
N ALA A 151 -2.71 2.61 -2.57
CA ALA A 151 -3.32 2.09 -1.35
C ALA A 151 -4.29 0.95 -1.71
N VAL A 152 -4.11 -0.21 -1.09
CA VAL A 152 -5.11 -1.29 -1.10
C VAL A 152 -5.80 -1.30 0.25
N THR A 153 -7.08 -0.96 0.26
CA THR A 153 -7.86 -0.78 1.49
C THR A 153 -8.75 -1.98 1.77
N GLY A 154 -8.96 -2.29 3.05
CA GLY A 154 -9.92 -3.31 3.47
C GLY A 154 -10.56 -2.98 4.81
N ARG A 155 -11.68 -3.66 5.09
CA ARG A 155 -12.35 -3.65 6.39
C ARG A 155 -12.02 -4.92 7.16
N LEU A 156 -12.12 -4.82 8.49
CA LEU A 156 -11.94 -5.93 9.43
C LEU A 156 -13.28 -6.36 10.01
#